data_AF-A0A9D6QET9-F1
#
_entry.id   AF-A0A9D6QET9-F1
#
_cell.length_a   1.000
_cell.length_b   1.000
_cell.length_c   1.000
_cell.angle_alpha   90.00
_cell.angle_beta   90.00
_cell.angle_gamma   90.00
#
_symmetry.space_group_name_H-M   'P 1'
#
loop_
_entity.id
_entity.type
_entity.pdbx_description
1 polymer ?
#
loop_
_entity_poly.entity_id
_entity_poly.type
_entity_poly.pdbx_seq_one_letter_code
_entity_poly.pdbx_strand_id
1 'polypeptide(L)'
;MRGEVLRYDDGAGAGLISGDDGVRYNFRRADLQQLKPIRAGARVDFVAQDGAALEIFLLDSQSAQGELESSGEDLSLWGYFWKCIRKSFSGDGRARRKEYWGFTLFVWIFLILGFVVVAIINSATGGGYYTSSYGSSDFTLAANLAAGALGLLFLAIIPASITVAIRRLHDIGMTGWWILALLVPYIGGLFLFVCSLIDSERRVNKHGLFPKPL
;
A
#
# COMPACT_ATOMS: atom_id res chain seq x y z
N MET A 1 -0.09 -6.89 -22.44
CA MET A 1 0.65 -6.87 -23.72
C MET A 1 1.04 -5.44 -23.93
N ARG A 2 2.28 -5.21 -24.37
CA ARG A 2 2.75 -3.85 -24.61
C ARG A 2 2.57 -3.48 -26.08
N GLY A 3 2.44 -2.20 -26.34
CA GLY A 3 2.34 -1.69 -27.69
C GLY A 3 2.46 -0.18 -27.74
N GLU A 4 2.21 0.35 -28.94
CA GLU A 4 2.27 1.77 -29.24
C GLU A 4 0.96 2.21 -29.90
N VAL A 5 0.43 3.35 -29.45
CA VAL A 5 -0.77 3.95 -30.05
C VAL A 5 -0.41 4.50 -31.42
N LEU A 6 -0.97 3.94 -32.48
CA LEU A 6 -0.74 4.41 -33.85
C LEU A 6 -1.57 5.65 -34.17
N ARG A 7 -2.86 5.61 -33.77
CA ARG A 7 -3.81 6.69 -34.01
C ARG A 7 -4.90 6.64 -32.96
N TYR A 8 -5.34 7.81 -32.52
CA TYR A 8 -6.50 7.96 -31.65
C TYR A 8 -7.28 9.19 -32.12
N ASP A 9 -8.59 9.02 -32.30
CA ASP A 9 -9.51 10.07 -32.72
C ASP A 9 -10.45 10.40 -31.56
N ASP A 10 -10.27 11.58 -30.96
CA ASP A 10 -11.09 12.04 -29.83
C ASP A 10 -12.57 12.25 -30.23
N GLY A 11 -12.86 12.53 -31.50
CA GLY A 11 -14.23 12.74 -31.99
C GLY A 11 -14.99 11.42 -32.18
N ALA A 12 -14.29 10.38 -32.68
CA ALA A 12 -14.88 9.04 -32.82
C ALA A 12 -14.77 8.19 -31.54
N GLY A 13 -13.95 8.62 -30.56
CA GLY A 13 -13.68 7.87 -29.34
C GLY A 13 -13.04 6.51 -29.60
N ALA A 14 -12.33 6.36 -30.71
CA ALA A 14 -11.74 5.10 -31.17
C ALA A 14 -10.29 5.30 -31.59
N GLY A 15 -9.49 4.26 -31.42
CA GLY A 15 -8.08 4.26 -31.79
C GLY A 15 -7.55 2.89 -32.14
N LEU A 16 -6.28 2.88 -32.56
CA LEU A 16 -5.55 1.70 -32.99
C LEU A 16 -4.21 1.61 -32.26
N ILE A 17 -3.92 0.44 -31.70
CA ILE A 17 -2.64 0.11 -31.05
C ILE A 17 -1.91 -0.93 -31.90
N SER A 18 -0.61 -0.74 -32.07
CA SER A 18 0.29 -1.80 -32.55
C SER A 18 0.86 -2.52 -31.34
N GLY A 19 0.55 -3.79 -31.16
CA GLY A 19 1.20 -4.61 -30.15
C GLY A 19 2.67 -4.85 -30.50
N ASP A 20 3.49 -5.10 -29.47
CA ASP A 20 4.89 -5.52 -29.62
C ASP A 20 5.00 -6.92 -30.29
N ASP A 21 3.88 -7.64 -30.43
CA ASP A 21 3.72 -8.87 -31.22
C ASP A 21 3.55 -8.60 -32.74
N GLY A 22 3.46 -7.33 -33.15
CA GLY A 22 3.22 -6.91 -34.53
C GLY A 22 1.74 -6.93 -34.95
N VAL A 23 0.82 -7.34 -34.07
CA VAL A 23 -0.61 -7.37 -34.34
C VAL A 23 -1.26 -6.03 -33.99
N ARG A 24 -2.27 -5.63 -34.76
CA ARG A 24 -3.01 -4.38 -34.53
C ARG A 24 -4.30 -4.65 -33.76
N TYR A 25 -4.53 -3.84 -32.73
CA TYR A 25 -5.68 -3.95 -31.85
C TYR A 25 -6.49 -2.66 -31.87
N ASN A 26 -7.80 -2.76 -32.05
CA ASN A 26 -8.70 -1.61 -31.95
C ASN A 26 -9.05 -1.35 -30.49
N PHE A 27 -9.25 -0.09 -30.13
CA PHE A 27 -9.72 0.27 -28.79
C PHE A 27 -10.69 1.45 -28.82
N ARG A 28 -11.46 1.59 -27.75
CA ARG A 28 -12.36 2.72 -27.53
C ARG A 28 -11.90 3.54 -26.34
N ARG A 29 -12.39 4.78 -26.25
CA ARG A 29 -12.14 5.66 -25.10
C ARG A 29 -12.57 5.03 -23.76
N ALA A 30 -13.62 4.20 -23.77
CA ALA A 30 -14.09 3.50 -22.58
C ALA A 30 -13.10 2.44 -22.05
N ASP A 31 -12.19 1.95 -22.90
CA ASP A 31 -11.19 0.95 -22.53
C ASP A 31 -9.97 1.58 -21.85
N LEU A 32 -9.84 2.91 -21.92
CA LEU A 32 -8.78 3.68 -21.28
C LEU A 32 -9.02 3.77 -19.78
N GLN A 33 -8.08 3.25 -19.00
CA GLN A 33 -8.19 3.21 -17.54
C GLN A 33 -7.71 4.50 -16.86
N GLN A 34 -7.14 5.44 -17.63
CA GLN A 34 -6.61 6.70 -17.13
C GLN A 34 -7.33 7.88 -17.77
N LEU A 35 -7.59 8.93 -17.00
CA LEU A 35 -8.18 10.19 -17.46
C LEU A 35 -7.20 11.08 -18.27
N LYS A 36 -5.96 10.62 -18.52
CA LYS A 36 -4.97 11.36 -19.30
C LYS A 36 -5.24 11.25 -20.81
N PRO A 37 -5.12 12.35 -21.57
CA PRO A 37 -5.27 12.31 -23.03
C PRO A 37 -4.14 11.49 -23.66
N ILE A 38 -4.51 10.54 -24.52
CA ILE A 38 -3.57 9.73 -25.30
C ILE A 38 -3.23 10.44 -26.60
N ARG A 39 -1.96 10.36 -27.00
CA ARG A 39 -1.46 10.80 -28.29
C ARG A 39 -0.93 9.62 -29.08
N ALA A 40 -0.94 9.74 -30.42
CA ALA A 40 -0.20 8.82 -31.27
C ALA A 40 1.29 8.83 -30.86
N GLY A 41 1.91 7.65 -30.84
CA GLY A 41 3.27 7.42 -30.36
C GLY A 41 3.37 7.10 -28.86
N ALA A 42 2.27 7.16 -28.10
CA ALA A 42 2.29 6.78 -26.69
C ALA A 42 2.47 5.27 -26.52
N ARG A 43 3.42 4.87 -25.66
CA ARG A 43 3.56 3.47 -25.24
C ARG A 43 2.45 3.12 -24.26
N VAL A 44 1.88 1.94 -24.39
CA VAL A 44 0.75 1.46 -23.56
C VAL A 44 0.93 0.00 -23.15
N ASP A 45 0.38 -0.38 -22.01
CA ASP A 45 0.12 -1.77 -21.63
C ASP A 45 -1.40 -2.00 -21.71
N PHE A 46 -1.81 -3.13 -22.28
CA PHE A 46 -3.21 -3.45 -22.53
C PHE A 46 -3.48 -4.96 -22.49
N VAL A 47 -4.74 -5.34 -22.38
CA VAL A 47 -5.20 -6.72 -22.50
C VAL A 47 -5.75 -6.94 -23.90
N ALA A 48 -5.11 -7.81 -24.67
CA ALA A 48 -5.60 -8.21 -25.99
C ALA A 48 -6.71 -9.25 -25.84
N GLN A 49 -7.90 -8.98 -26.37
CA GLN A 49 -9.03 -9.90 -26.39
C GLN A 49 -9.78 -9.73 -27.71
N ASP A 50 -9.96 -10.82 -28.46
CA ASP A 50 -10.74 -10.86 -29.71
C ASP A 50 -10.36 -9.77 -30.75
N GLY A 51 -9.08 -9.41 -30.83
CA GLY A 51 -8.58 -8.36 -31.73
C GLY A 51 -8.84 -6.92 -31.25
N ALA A 52 -9.37 -6.75 -30.04
CA ALA A 52 -9.49 -5.48 -29.34
C ALA A 52 -8.44 -5.36 -28.22
N ALA A 53 -8.08 -4.12 -27.90
CA ALA A 53 -7.26 -3.78 -26.74
C ALA A 53 -8.16 -3.22 -25.65
N LEU A 54 -8.23 -3.94 -24.53
CA LEU A 54 -8.97 -3.59 -23.33
C LEU A 54 -8.01 -3.17 -22.21
N GLU A 55 -8.54 -2.52 -21.17
CA GLU A 55 -7.78 -2.13 -19.97
C GLU A 55 -6.45 -1.42 -20.29
N ILE A 56 -6.53 -0.34 -21.06
CA ILE A 56 -5.34 0.33 -21.60
C ILE A 56 -4.78 1.30 -20.56
N PHE A 57 -3.49 1.12 -20.27
CA PHE A 57 -2.70 1.97 -19.39
C PHE A 57 -1.58 2.65 -20.16
N LEU A 58 -1.44 3.96 -19.95
CA LEU A 58 -0.36 4.76 -20.53
C LEU A 58 0.96 4.45 -19.81
N LEU A 59 1.98 4.08 -20.58
CA LEU A 59 3.37 3.97 -20.15
C LEU A 59 4.07 5.25 -20.60
N ASP A 60 3.89 6.34 -19.86
CA ASP A 60 4.63 7.57 -20.11
C ASP A 60 6.12 7.30 -19.85
N SER A 61 6.96 7.34 -20.89
CA SER A 61 8.31 6.74 -20.85
C SER A 61 9.23 7.36 -19.79
N GLN A 62 9.06 8.65 -19.48
CA GLN A 62 9.85 9.33 -18.46
C GLN A 62 9.33 9.09 -17.03
N SER A 63 8.02 9.16 -16.82
CA SER A 63 7.44 8.88 -15.49
C SER A 63 7.47 7.40 -15.17
N ALA A 64 7.32 6.51 -16.16
CA ALA A 64 7.42 5.08 -15.98
C ALA A 64 8.84 4.61 -15.66
N GLN A 65 9.88 5.20 -16.26
CA GLN A 65 11.26 4.89 -15.90
C GLN A 65 11.59 5.34 -14.46
N GLY A 66 11.21 6.56 -14.05
CA GLY A 66 11.42 7.03 -12.68
C GLY A 66 10.58 6.30 -11.62
N GLU A 67 9.36 5.88 -11.95
CA GLU A 67 8.54 5.04 -11.08
C GLU A 67 9.05 3.59 -11.02
N LEU A 68 9.60 3.03 -12.11
CA LEU A 68 10.26 1.72 -12.12
C LEU A 68 11.59 1.71 -11.35
N GLU A 69 12.34 2.81 -11.36
CA GLU A 69 13.56 2.98 -10.55
C GLU A 69 13.23 3.15 -9.07
N SER A 70 12.29 4.02 -8.71
CA SER A 70 11.89 4.23 -7.31
C SER A 70 11.08 3.08 -6.69
N SER A 71 10.34 2.31 -7.50
CA SER A 71 9.74 1.04 -7.06
C SER A 71 10.75 -0.11 -6.97
N GLY A 72 11.93 0.06 -7.58
CA GLY A 72 13.02 -0.90 -7.64
C GLY A 72 14.10 -0.73 -6.57
N GLU A 73 14.03 0.30 -5.71
CA GLU A 73 14.92 0.37 -4.54
C GLU A 73 14.59 -0.76 -3.56
N ASP A 74 15.52 -1.73 -3.47
CA ASP A 74 15.57 -2.68 -2.37
C ASP A 74 16.07 -1.96 -1.12
N LEU A 75 15.17 -1.21 -0.48
CA LEU A 75 15.41 -0.65 0.83
C LEU A 75 15.60 -1.78 1.86
N SER A 76 16.37 -1.48 2.91
CA SER A 76 16.37 -2.32 4.10
C SER A 76 14.99 -2.34 4.76
N LEU A 77 14.73 -3.34 5.63
CA LEU A 77 13.48 -3.39 6.40
C LEU A 77 13.25 -2.08 7.20
N TRP A 78 14.33 -1.50 7.74
CA TRP A 78 14.30 -0.21 8.41
C TRP A 78 13.95 0.95 7.46
N GLY A 79 14.49 0.92 6.24
CA GLY A 79 14.13 1.87 5.19
C GLY A 79 12.65 1.81 4.84
N TYR A 80 12.05 0.61 4.76
CA TYR A 80 10.61 0.46 4.55
C TYR A 80 9.78 1.04 5.70
N PHE A 81 10.22 0.84 6.95
CA PHE A 81 9.54 1.42 8.10
C PHE A 81 9.43 2.95 7.97
N TRP A 82 10.55 3.62 7.74
CA TRP A 82 10.55 5.08 7.63
C TRP A 82 9.87 5.59 6.35
N LYS A 83 9.99 4.84 5.25
CA LYS A 83 9.22 5.11 4.02
C LYS A 83 7.73 5.14 4.34
N CYS A 84 7.20 4.14 5.03
CA CYS A 84 5.79 4.06 5.40
C CYS A 84 5.36 5.23 6.29
N ILE A 85 6.16 5.57 7.31
CA ILE A 85 5.89 6.70 8.22
C ILE A 85 5.84 8.04 7.46
N ARG A 86 6.78 8.31 6.55
CA ARG A 86 6.76 9.54 5.72
C ARG A 86 5.55 9.60 4.80
N LYS A 87 5.11 8.44 4.34
CA LYS A 87 4.03 8.28 3.38
C LYS A 87 2.68 7.95 4.04
N SER A 88 2.52 8.24 5.33
CA SER A 88 1.35 7.84 6.14
C SER A 88 0.02 8.47 5.75
N PHE A 89 0.03 9.54 4.95
CA PHE A 89 -1.17 10.29 4.56
C PHE A 89 -1.46 10.25 3.05
N SER A 90 -0.72 9.44 2.28
CA SER A 90 -0.90 9.34 0.83
C SER A 90 -1.38 7.94 0.46
N GLY A 91 -2.67 7.70 0.25
CA GLY A 91 -3.16 6.36 -0.11
C GLY A 91 -2.69 5.82 -1.47
N ASP A 92 -2.08 6.68 -2.29
CA ASP A 92 -1.74 6.38 -3.67
C ASP A 92 -0.54 5.45 -3.81
N GLY A 93 -0.54 4.71 -4.91
CA GLY A 93 0.49 3.74 -5.25
C GLY A 93 0.22 2.35 -4.71
N ARG A 94 1.24 1.50 -4.87
CA ARG A 94 1.22 0.07 -4.55
C ARG A 94 2.31 -0.25 -3.52
N ALA A 95 2.00 -1.12 -2.55
CA ALA A 95 2.96 -1.58 -1.56
C ALA A 95 3.31 -3.05 -1.81
N ARG A 96 4.60 -3.32 -2.03
CA ARG A 96 5.12 -4.67 -2.21
C ARG A 96 5.06 -5.46 -0.89
N ARG A 97 5.06 -6.80 -0.98
CA ARG A 97 5.08 -7.70 0.19
C ARG A 97 6.15 -7.33 1.22
N LYS A 98 7.40 -7.13 0.80
CA LYS A 98 8.52 -6.76 1.70
C LYS A 98 8.31 -5.40 2.40
N GLU A 99 7.64 -4.45 1.76
CA GLU A 99 7.31 -3.14 2.36
C GLU A 99 6.24 -3.31 3.44
N TYR A 100 5.14 -4.01 3.11
CA TYR A 100 4.05 -4.30 4.05
C TYR A 100 4.54 -5.10 5.26
N TRP A 101 5.22 -6.22 5.04
CA TRP A 101 5.70 -7.10 6.10
C TRP A 101 6.86 -6.50 6.89
N GLY A 102 7.75 -5.75 6.25
CA GLY A 102 8.83 -5.03 6.94
C GLY A 102 8.28 -3.99 7.91
N PHE A 103 7.35 -3.15 7.46
CA PHE A 103 6.67 -2.19 8.33
C PHE A 103 5.90 -2.88 9.46
N THR A 104 5.08 -3.88 9.14
CA THR A 104 4.27 -4.64 10.10
C THR A 104 5.14 -5.28 11.18
N LEU A 105 6.29 -5.85 10.81
CA LEU A 105 7.25 -6.45 11.75
C LEU A 105 7.77 -5.43 12.76
N PHE A 106 8.19 -4.24 12.32
CA PHE A 106 8.65 -3.20 13.25
C PHE A 106 7.53 -2.71 14.17
N VAL A 107 6.30 -2.58 13.66
CA VAL A 107 5.13 -2.25 14.49
C VAL A 107 4.92 -3.30 15.57
N TRP A 108 5.00 -4.60 15.25
CA TRP A 108 4.91 -5.68 16.25
C TRP A 108 6.04 -5.65 17.26
N ILE A 109 7.28 -5.37 16.84
CA ILE A 109 8.42 -5.25 17.76
C ILE A 109 8.19 -4.09 18.74
N PHE A 110 7.79 -2.91 18.25
CA PHE A 110 7.53 -1.76 19.11
C PHE A 110 6.34 -2.00 20.04
N LEU A 111 5.29 -2.68 19.57
CA LEU A 111 4.15 -3.11 20.38
C LEU A 111 4.60 -4.02 21.52
N ILE A 112 5.30 -5.11 21.21
CA ILE A 112 5.78 -6.07 22.22
C ILE A 112 6.72 -5.39 23.21
N LEU A 113 7.69 -4.60 22.74
CA LEU A 113 8.61 -3.88 23.60
C LEU A 113 7.87 -2.91 24.53
N GLY A 114 6.91 -2.16 23.99
CA GLY A 114 6.07 -1.26 24.77
C GLY A 114 5.27 -1.99 25.86
N PHE A 115 4.64 -3.12 25.53
CA PHE A 115 3.92 -3.96 26.49
C PHE A 115 4.85 -4.52 27.57
N VAL A 116 6.05 -4.97 27.21
CA VAL A 116 7.05 -5.45 28.17
C VAL A 116 7.48 -4.34 29.12
N VAL A 117 7.75 -3.13 28.61
CA VAL A 117 8.12 -1.97 29.45
C VAL A 117 7.01 -1.65 30.44
N VAL A 118 5.75 -1.57 29.98
CA VAL A 118 4.60 -1.31 30.85
C VAL A 118 4.43 -2.43 31.89
N ALA A 119 4.61 -3.69 31.51
CA ALA A 119 4.53 -4.83 32.43
C ALA A 119 5.62 -4.77 33.51
N ILE A 120 6.86 -4.43 33.15
CA ILE A 120 7.96 -4.25 34.11
C ILE A 120 7.65 -3.12 35.09
N ILE A 121 7.23 -1.96 34.58
CA ILE A 121 6.85 -0.81 35.42
C ILE A 121 5.73 -1.20 36.39
N ASN A 122 4.68 -1.86 35.90
CA ASN A 122 3.57 -2.32 36.74
C ASN A 122 4.04 -3.33 37.80
N SER A 123 4.93 -4.26 37.46
CA SER A 123 5.48 -5.24 38.41
C SER A 123 6.33 -4.56 39.50
N ALA A 124 7.12 -3.56 39.14
CA ALA A 124 7.92 -2.77 40.08
C ALA A 124 7.06 -1.86 40.97
N THR A 125 5.86 -1.48 40.52
CA THR A 125 4.89 -0.62 41.23
C THR A 125 3.90 -1.41 42.09
N GLY A 126 3.99 -2.75 42.12
CA GLY A 126 3.11 -3.60 42.92
C GLY A 126 1.80 -4.03 42.23
N GLY A 127 1.69 -3.89 40.91
CA GLY A 127 0.55 -4.38 40.11
C GLY A 127 -0.71 -3.53 40.29
N GLY A 128 -0.93 -2.59 39.36
CA GLY A 128 -1.91 -1.50 39.43
C GLY A 128 -3.41 -1.84 39.47
N TYR A 129 -3.83 -2.95 40.08
CA TYR A 129 -5.25 -3.29 40.26
C TYR A 129 -5.66 -3.75 41.65
N TYR A 130 -4.73 -3.94 42.61
CA TYR A 130 -5.09 -4.39 43.96
C TYR A 130 -4.35 -3.66 45.08
N THR A 131 -5.06 -2.68 45.63
CA THR A 131 -5.11 -2.30 47.06
C THR A 131 -3.93 -1.55 47.71
N SER A 132 -4.35 -0.62 48.57
CA SER A 132 -3.73 -0.23 49.84
C SER A 132 -2.73 0.93 49.83
N SER A 133 -3.30 2.13 49.98
CA SER A 133 -3.04 3.17 51.00
C SER A 133 -1.62 3.60 51.39
N TYR A 134 -0.51 3.04 50.89
CA TYR A 134 0.84 3.45 51.31
C TYR A 134 1.91 3.29 50.20
N GLY A 135 1.56 3.59 48.95
CA GLY A 135 2.54 3.78 47.87
C GLY A 135 2.67 5.26 47.54
N SER A 136 3.89 5.80 47.46
CA SER A 136 4.12 7.19 47.06
C SER A 136 3.41 7.51 45.74
N SER A 137 2.52 8.50 45.76
CA SER A 137 1.70 8.96 44.62
C SER A 137 2.50 9.19 43.34
N ASP A 138 3.78 9.52 43.50
CA ASP A 138 4.66 9.97 42.43
C ASP A 138 5.07 8.83 41.49
N PHE A 139 5.27 7.62 42.02
CA PHE A 139 5.68 6.47 41.19
C PHE A 139 4.53 5.93 40.35
N THR A 140 3.33 5.85 40.94
CA THR A 140 2.12 5.45 40.22
C THR A 140 1.73 6.48 39.16
N LEU A 141 1.91 7.78 39.41
CA LEU A 141 1.67 8.82 38.41
C LEU A 141 2.64 8.70 37.22
N ALA A 142 3.94 8.54 37.49
CA ALA A 142 4.96 8.38 36.45
C ALA A 142 4.69 7.14 35.57
N ALA A 143 4.27 6.02 36.17
CA ALA A 143 3.89 4.80 35.46
C ALA A 143 2.68 5.01 34.53
N ASN A 144 1.63 5.68 35.00
CA ASN A 144 0.45 6.00 34.19
C ASN A 144 0.77 6.97 33.05
N LEU A 145 1.61 7.98 33.29
CA LEU A 145 2.06 8.90 32.25
C LEU A 145 2.92 8.20 31.18
N ALA A 146 3.80 7.29 31.59
CA ALA A 146 4.60 6.48 30.66
C ALA A 146 3.72 5.57 29.79
N ALA A 147 2.74 4.90 30.39
CA ALA A 147 1.76 4.09 29.67
C ALA A 147 0.90 4.94 28.70
N GLY A 148 0.47 6.12 29.14
CA GLY A 148 -0.28 7.07 28.31
C GLY A 148 0.53 7.60 27.12
N ALA A 149 1.79 7.98 27.34
CA ALA A 149 2.70 8.43 26.28
C ALA A 149 2.96 7.34 25.24
N LEU A 150 3.14 6.09 25.70
CA LEU A 150 3.27 4.93 24.82
C LEU A 150 1.98 4.70 24.00
N GLY A 151 0.81 4.83 24.62
CA GLY A 151 -0.48 4.76 23.93
C GLY A 151 -0.61 5.81 22.83
N LEU A 152 -0.18 7.05 23.07
CA LEU A 152 -0.16 8.11 22.06
C LEU A 152 0.79 7.80 20.90
N LEU A 153 1.96 7.22 21.18
CA LEU A 153 2.90 6.80 20.15
C LEU A 153 2.30 5.72 19.24
N PHE A 154 1.57 4.75 19.80
CA PHE A 154 0.85 3.76 19.00
C PHE A 154 -0.28 4.38 18.19
N LEU A 155 -1.00 5.34 18.75
CA LEU A 155 -2.04 6.07 18.02
C LEU A 155 -1.46 6.79 16.78
N ALA A 156 -0.26 7.35 16.90
CA ALA A 156 0.43 8.02 15.80
C ALA A 156 0.87 7.07 14.66
N ILE A 157 0.96 5.75 14.91
CA ILE A 157 1.34 4.73 13.92
C ILE A 157 0.12 4.22 13.14
N ILE A 158 -1.11 4.44 13.64
CA ILE A 158 -2.35 3.98 13.00
C ILE A 158 -2.50 4.52 11.56
N PRO A 159 -2.31 5.83 11.26
CA PRO A 159 -2.43 6.34 9.90
C PRO A 159 -1.47 5.67 8.92
N ALA A 160 -0.23 5.45 9.35
CA ALA A 160 0.77 4.74 8.57
C ALA A 160 0.33 3.30 8.25
N SER A 161 -0.21 2.60 9.25
CA SER A 161 -0.67 1.23 9.15
C SER A 161 -1.85 1.08 8.18
N ILE A 162 -2.83 1.98 8.29
CA ILE A 162 -3.99 2.06 7.39
C ILE A 162 -3.52 2.31 5.96
N THR A 163 -2.64 3.29 5.76
CA THR A 163 -2.17 3.68 4.42
C THR A 163 -1.39 2.57 3.74
N VAL A 164 -0.52 1.86 4.46
CA VAL A 164 0.23 0.72 3.91
C VAL A 164 -0.69 -0.46 3.59
N ALA A 165 -1.73 -0.70 4.40
CA ALA A 165 -2.74 -1.70 4.10
C ALA A 165 -3.58 -1.34 2.85
N ILE A 166 -3.97 -0.07 2.69
CA ILE A 166 -4.65 0.42 1.48
C ILE A 166 -3.78 0.21 0.24
N ARG A 167 -2.50 0.61 0.28
CA ARG A 167 -1.57 0.38 -0.84
C ARG A 167 -1.33 -1.09 -1.12
N ARG A 168 -1.45 -1.96 -0.12
CA ARG A 168 -1.35 -3.40 -0.29
C ARG A 168 -2.59 -3.97 -0.98
N LEU A 169 -3.78 -3.48 -0.64
CA LEU A 169 -5.02 -3.81 -1.33
C LEU A 169 -4.98 -3.34 -2.80
N HIS A 170 -4.44 -2.15 -3.06
CA HIS A 170 -4.21 -1.62 -4.40
C HIS A 170 -3.25 -2.48 -5.23
N ASP A 171 -2.29 -3.13 -4.57
CA ASP A 171 -1.29 -4.00 -5.22
C ASP A 171 -1.87 -5.33 -5.73
N ILE A 172 -3.03 -5.74 -5.19
CA ILE A 172 -3.81 -6.91 -5.63
C ILE A 172 -5.07 -6.51 -6.42
N GLY A 173 -5.12 -5.27 -6.94
CA GLY A 173 -6.22 -4.77 -7.78
C GLY A 173 -7.48 -4.35 -7.02
N MET A 174 -7.50 -4.47 -5.69
CA MET A 174 -8.65 -4.13 -4.85
C MET A 174 -8.69 -2.63 -4.53
N THR A 175 -9.88 -2.10 -4.25
CA THR A 175 -10.04 -0.71 -3.82
C THR A 175 -9.65 -0.53 -2.35
N GLY A 176 -9.11 0.64 -1.98
CA GLY A 176 -8.76 0.97 -0.59
C GLY A 176 -9.94 0.91 0.39
N TRP A 177 -11.17 0.98 -0.10
CA TRP A 177 -12.40 0.84 0.70
C TRP A 177 -12.51 -0.48 1.46
N TRP A 178 -11.87 -1.54 0.98
CA TRP A 178 -11.83 -2.82 1.67
C TRP A 178 -11.12 -2.76 3.03
N ILE A 179 -10.43 -1.66 3.35
CA ILE A 179 -9.90 -1.41 4.70
C ILE A 179 -11.00 -1.36 5.77
N LEU A 180 -12.24 -1.00 5.39
CA LEU A 180 -13.40 -0.97 6.29
C LEU A 180 -13.75 -2.37 6.82
N ALA A 181 -13.28 -3.44 6.17
CA ALA A 181 -13.42 -4.80 6.71
C ALA A 181 -12.83 -4.91 8.12
N LEU A 182 -11.83 -4.08 8.48
CA LEU A 182 -11.24 -4.00 9.81
C LEU A 182 -12.27 -3.65 10.91
N LEU A 183 -13.36 -2.98 10.56
CA LEU A 183 -14.46 -2.68 11.49
C LEU A 183 -15.23 -3.93 11.93
N VAL A 184 -15.10 -5.03 11.19
CA VAL A 184 -15.65 -6.33 11.58
C VAL A 184 -14.61 -7.05 12.45
N PRO A 185 -14.87 -7.23 13.76
CA PRO A 185 -13.92 -7.88 14.66
C PRO A 185 -13.53 -9.27 14.17
N TYR A 186 -12.25 -9.62 14.32
CA TYR A 186 -11.63 -10.89 13.89
C TYR A 186 -11.58 -11.10 12.38
N ILE A 187 -12.73 -10.99 11.68
CA ILE A 187 -12.86 -11.23 10.25
C ILE A 187 -12.05 -10.20 9.45
N GLY A 188 -12.10 -8.92 9.84
CA GLY A 188 -11.36 -7.87 9.16
C GLY A 188 -9.84 -8.06 9.19
N GLY A 189 -9.32 -8.44 10.35
CA GLY A 189 -7.90 -8.76 10.52
C GLY A 189 -7.48 -9.97 9.69
N LEU A 190 -8.28 -11.03 9.71
CA LEU A 190 -8.03 -12.24 8.90
C LEU A 190 -8.07 -11.94 7.39
N PHE A 191 -9.05 -11.16 6.94
CA PHE A 191 -9.17 -10.74 5.55
C PHE A 191 -7.92 -9.98 5.08
N LEU A 192 -7.49 -8.95 5.83
CA LEU A 192 -6.29 -8.19 5.48
C LEU A 192 -5.02 -9.05 5.53
N PHE A 193 -4.94 -9.98 6.48
CA PHE A 193 -3.86 -10.94 6.56
C PHE A 193 -3.80 -11.82 5.30
N VAL A 194 -4.92 -12.40 4.87
CA VAL A 194 -4.98 -13.20 3.63
C VAL A 194 -4.60 -12.34 2.42
N CYS A 195 -5.18 -11.15 2.27
CA CYS A 195 -4.84 -10.21 1.19
C CYS A 195 -3.35 -9.84 1.19
N SER A 196 -2.73 -9.70 2.37
CA SER A 196 -1.31 -9.38 2.49
C SER A 196 -0.39 -10.50 1.96
N LEU A 197 -0.88 -11.74 1.91
CA LEU A 197 -0.15 -12.91 1.42
C LEU A 197 -0.33 -13.15 -0.10
N ILE A 198 -1.37 -12.59 -0.74
CA ILE A 198 -1.64 -12.78 -2.19
C ILE A 198 -0.51 -12.17 -3.05
N ASP A 199 -0.25 -12.72 -4.23
CA ASP A 199 0.78 -12.18 -5.13
C ASP A 199 0.36 -10.84 -5.73
N SER A 200 1.33 -9.95 -5.91
CA SER A 200 1.13 -8.65 -6.54
C SER A 200 0.73 -8.83 -8.01
N GLU A 201 -0.17 -7.99 -8.51
CA GLU A 201 -0.53 -8.01 -9.93
C GLU A 201 0.70 -7.63 -10.78
N ARG A 202 1.13 -8.53 -11.68
CA ARG A 202 2.34 -8.29 -12.51
C ARG A 202 2.12 -7.26 -13.62
N ARG A 203 0.90 -6.77 -13.80
CA ARG A 203 0.53 -5.79 -14.82
C ARG A 203 0.39 -4.41 -14.20
N VAL A 204 0.43 -3.39 -15.05
CA VAL A 204 0.03 -2.04 -14.67
C VAL A 204 -1.45 -2.07 -14.33
N ASN A 205 -1.82 -1.46 -13.21
CA ASN A 205 -3.22 -1.29 -12.83
C ASN A 205 -3.50 0.20 -12.54
N LYS A 206 -4.76 0.52 -12.24
CA LYS A 206 -5.20 1.90 -11.95
C LYS A 206 -4.49 2.56 -10.77
N HIS A 207 -3.83 1.78 -9.92
CA HIS A 207 -3.12 2.25 -8.73
C HIS A 207 -1.62 2.46 -8.96
N GLY A 208 -1.10 2.13 -10.14
CA GLY A 208 0.28 2.40 -10.53
C GLY A 208 0.99 1.21 -11.15
N LEU A 209 2.25 1.42 -11.49
CA LEU A 209 3.12 0.40 -12.07
C LEU A 209 3.38 -0.73 -11.06
N PHE A 210 3.53 -1.94 -11.60
CA PHE A 210 3.89 -3.08 -10.78
C PHE A 210 5.31 -2.90 -10.19
N PRO A 211 5.52 -3.21 -8.91
CA PRO A 211 6.88 -3.30 -8.37
C PRO A 211 7.62 -4.44 -9.09
N LYS A 212 8.92 -4.26 -9.38
CA LYS A 212 9.74 -5.23 -10.16
C LYS A 212 9.47 -6.69 -9.73
N PRO A 213 9.37 -7.64 -10.68
CA PRO A 213 9.35 -9.06 -10.34
C PRO A 213 10.67 -9.40 -9.62
N LEU A 214 10.55 -10.24 -8.58
CA LEU A 214 11.68 -10.85 -7.86
C LEU A 214 12.69 -11.48 -8.82
#